data_AF-A0A7X6PAK5-F1
#
_entry.id   AF-A0A7X6PAK5-F1
#
_cell.length_a   1.000
_cell.length_b   1.000
_cell.length_c   1.000
_cell.angle_alpha   90.00
_cell.angle_beta   90.00
_cell.angle_gamma   90.00
#
_symmetry.space_group_name_H-M   'P 1'
#
loop_
_entity.id
_entity.type
_entity.pdbx_description
1 polymer ?
#
loop_
_entity_poly.entity_id
_entity_poly.type
_entity_poly.pdbx_seq_one_letter_code
_entity_poly.pdbx_strand_id
1 'polypeptide(L)'
;MSKIIQSAIRDNHQRGTVGNFINEHLSEGCFLSFVSAYFTIYAYQHLKNKLDNIHSLRLLFGEPRFTSQIDPKTDKKQFQIEDEKLIIPIQNRLTQSQIAFDCANWIKEKCEIKSMVKPNFLHGKMYHIKSANGNEKAILGSSNFTVNGLGFSNYPNIELNIEVDSDRDRADLLNWFDELWNDDTGLVEDVKDEVLKYLSKL
;
A
#
# COMPACT_ATOMS: atom_id res chain seq x y z
N MET A 1 20.09 20.70 -9.17
CA MET A 1 19.17 19.69 -9.71
C MET A 1 19.91 18.35 -9.67
N SER A 2 19.49 17.42 -8.81
CA SER A 2 20.08 16.09 -8.76
C SER A 2 19.81 15.36 -10.07
N LYS A 3 20.85 14.76 -10.66
CA LYS A 3 20.77 13.99 -11.89
C LYS A 3 19.95 12.73 -11.60
N ILE A 4 18.78 12.60 -12.21
CA ILE A 4 17.96 11.38 -12.09
C ILE A 4 18.79 10.22 -12.64
N ILE A 5 19.10 9.25 -11.78
CA ILE A 5 19.84 8.06 -12.20
C ILE A 5 18.83 7.11 -12.83
N GLN A 6 18.96 6.84 -14.14
CA GLN A 6 18.15 5.82 -14.79
C GLN A 6 18.46 4.45 -14.15
N SER A 7 17.44 3.81 -13.60
CA SER A 7 17.59 2.57 -12.83
C SER A 7 16.24 1.87 -12.70
N ALA A 8 16.25 0.54 -12.69
CA ALA A 8 15.11 -0.27 -12.27
C ALA A 8 14.91 -0.21 -10.74
N ILE A 9 15.90 0.26 -9.98
CA ILE A 9 15.79 0.42 -8.54
C ILE A 9 14.96 1.68 -8.23
N ARG A 10 14.02 1.58 -7.29
CA ARG A 10 13.35 2.72 -6.66
C ARG A 10 13.68 2.74 -5.17
N ASP A 11 14.40 3.78 -4.75
CA ASP A 11 14.96 3.91 -3.41
C ASP A 11 14.29 5.00 -2.57
N ASN A 12 13.27 5.66 -3.14
CA ASN A 12 12.65 6.89 -2.63
C ASN A 12 13.67 8.03 -2.43
N HIS A 13 14.78 8.02 -3.15
CA HIS A 13 15.85 8.99 -3.04
C HIS A 13 16.37 9.40 -4.42
N GLN A 14 17.53 8.90 -4.87
CA GLN A 14 18.15 9.35 -6.13
C GLN A 14 17.65 8.58 -7.36
N ARG A 15 16.96 7.45 -7.16
CA ARG A 15 16.51 6.57 -8.24
C ARG A 15 14.99 6.59 -8.42
N GLY A 16 14.32 7.58 -7.85
CA GLY A 16 12.87 7.75 -7.91
C GLY A 16 12.14 6.98 -6.81
N THR A 17 10.80 7.12 -6.79
CA THR A 17 9.96 6.63 -5.69
C THR A 17 9.01 5.53 -6.17
N VAL A 18 8.60 4.65 -5.25
CA VAL A 18 7.56 3.64 -5.54
C VAL A 18 6.22 4.31 -5.80
N GLY A 19 5.90 5.40 -5.10
CA GLY A 19 4.69 6.17 -5.29
C GLY A 19 4.58 6.75 -6.70
N ASN A 20 5.68 7.25 -7.28
CA ASN A 20 5.70 7.72 -8.67
C ASN A 20 5.51 6.56 -9.65
N PHE A 21 6.18 5.42 -9.42
CA PHE A 21 5.98 4.22 -10.25
C PHE A 21 4.51 3.79 -10.26
N ILE A 22 3.87 3.69 -9.09
CA ILE A 22 2.45 3.34 -9.00
C ILE A 22 1.60 4.39 -9.72
N ASN A 23 1.81 5.67 -9.42
CA ASN A 23 1.04 6.76 -10.02
C ASN A 23 1.14 6.76 -11.55
N GLU A 24 2.33 6.55 -12.13
CA GLU A 24 2.55 6.54 -13.58
C GLU A 24 1.78 5.41 -14.29
N HIS A 25 1.64 4.26 -13.64
CA HIS A 25 1.04 3.07 -14.24
C HIS A 25 -0.44 2.85 -13.88
N LEU A 26 -0.97 3.57 -12.90
CA LEU A 26 -2.41 3.63 -12.66
C LEU A 26 -3.12 4.26 -13.86
N SER A 27 -4.08 3.52 -14.41
CA SER A 27 -4.93 3.89 -15.54
C SER A 27 -6.38 3.51 -15.25
N GLU A 28 -7.33 4.14 -15.95
CA GLU A 28 -8.74 3.83 -15.78
C GLU A 28 -9.03 2.35 -16.03
N GLY A 29 -9.81 1.74 -15.14
CA GLY A 29 -10.20 0.34 -15.25
C GLY A 29 -9.07 -0.67 -15.02
N CYS A 30 -7.93 -0.27 -14.45
CA CYS A 30 -6.87 -1.22 -14.11
C CYS A 30 -7.25 -2.13 -12.93
N PHE A 31 -6.65 -3.31 -12.89
CA PHE A 31 -6.73 -4.29 -11.80
C PHE A 31 -5.43 -4.28 -11.01
N LEU A 32 -5.55 -4.25 -9.68
CA LEU A 32 -4.41 -4.16 -8.77
C LEU A 32 -4.32 -5.41 -7.88
N SER A 33 -3.11 -5.94 -7.71
CA SER A 33 -2.76 -6.98 -6.73
C SER A 33 -1.60 -6.48 -5.89
N PHE A 34 -1.88 -6.04 -4.66
CA PHE A 34 -0.88 -5.42 -3.78
C PHE A 34 -0.65 -6.26 -2.54
N VAL A 35 0.62 -6.30 -2.10
CA VAL A 35 1.02 -6.86 -0.82
C VAL A 35 1.72 -5.80 0.00
N SER A 36 1.24 -5.56 1.21
CA SER A 36 1.85 -4.60 2.12
C SER A 36 1.68 -5.02 3.56
N ALA A 37 2.62 -4.64 4.45
CA ALA A 37 2.40 -4.80 5.88
C ALA A 37 1.66 -3.60 6.48
N TYR A 38 1.75 -2.42 5.86
CA TYR A 38 1.10 -1.20 6.37
C TYR A 38 0.39 -0.46 5.24
N PHE A 39 -0.78 0.09 5.57
CA PHE A 39 -1.59 0.91 4.69
C PHE A 39 -2.03 2.16 5.44
N THR A 40 -1.76 3.35 4.90
CA THR A 40 -2.27 4.60 5.50
C THR A 40 -3.24 5.33 4.56
N ILE A 41 -4.28 5.89 5.14
CA ILE A 41 -5.29 6.70 4.42
C ILE A 41 -4.68 7.90 3.68
N TYR A 42 -3.55 8.40 4.17
CA TYR A 42 -2.84 9.51 3.53
C TYR A 42 -2.08 9.07 2.28
N ALA A 43 -1.52 7.85 2.25
CA ALA A 43 -0.94 7.29 1.03
C ALA A 43 -2.00 7.10 -0.06
N TYR A 44 -3.20 6.64 0.34
CA TYR A 44 -4.37 6.64 -0.53
C TYR A 44 -4.71 8.05 -1.03
N GLN A 45 -4.76 9.05 -0.15
CA GLN A 45 -5.09 10.43 -0.52
C GLN A 45 -4.16 11.00 -1.61
N HIS A 46 -2.86 10.66 -1.56
CA HIS A 46 -1.89 11.08 -2.59
C HIS A 46 -2.18 10.48 -3.98
N LEU A 47 -2.85 9.32 -4.03
CA LEU A 47 -3.15 8.58 -5.25
C LEU A 47 -4.66 8.58 -5.61
N LYS A 48 -5.51 9.20 -4.78
CA LYS A 48 -6.98 9.16 -4.84
C LYS A 48 -7.53 9.39 -6.24
N ASN A 49 -7.08 10.44 -6.92
CA ASN A 49 -7.56 10.81 -8.26
C ASN A 49 -7.43 9.68 -9.30
N LYS A 50 -6.47 8.76 -9.12
CA LYS A 50 -6.31 7.59 -9.99
C LYS A 50 -6.91 6.34 -9.39
N LEU A 51 -6.77 6.14 -8.07
CA LEU A 51 -7.33 4.98 -7.37
C LEU A 51 -8.85 4.92 -7.44
N ASP A 52 -9.54 6.06 -7.48
CA ASP A 52 -11.01 6.10 -7.61
C ASP A 52 -11.49 5.55 -8.96
N ASN A 53 -10.63 5.56 -9.98
CA ASN A 53 -10.96 5.16 -11.37
C ASN A 53 -10.53 3.73 -11.72
N ILE A 54 -10.00 2.96 -10.76
CA ILE A 54 -9.60 1.58 -11.00
C ILE A 54 -10.82 0.67 -11.11
N HIS A 55 -10.61 -0.52 -11.66
CA HIS A 55 -11.62 -1.57 -11.63
C HIS A 55 -11.71 -2.17 -10.23
N SER A 56 -10.61 -2.74 -9.74
CA SER A 56 -10.53 -3.34 -8.40
C SER A 56 -9.11 -3.40 -7.84
N LEU A 57 -9.02 -3.55 -6.53
CA LEU A 57 -7.79 -3.83 -5.79
C LEU A 57 -7.97 -5.07 -4.91
N ARG A 58 -7.06 -6.04 -5.04
CA ARG A 58 -6.85 -7.09 -4.05
C ARG A 58 -5.65 -6.69 -3.19
N LEU A 59 -5.90 -6.41 -1.92
CA LEU A 59 -4.87 -6.02 -0.96
C LEU A 59 -4.64 -7.15 0.05
N LEU A 60 -3.44 -7.70 0.05
CA LEU A 60 -3.01 -8.71 1.02
C LEU A 60 -2.12 -8.07 2.09
N PHE A 61 -2.59 -8.07 3.33
CA PHE A 61 -1.79 -7.72 4.49
C PHE A 61 -0.84 -8.85 4.85
N GLY A 62 0.45 -8.55 4.84
CA GLY A 62 1.49 -9.53 5.13
C GLY A 62 1.61 -9.93 6.60
N GLU A 63 0.92 -9.23 7.51
CA GLU A 63 0.97 -9.52 8.95
C GLU A 63 -0.42 -9.49 9.63
N PRO A 64 -0.73 -10.43 10.54
CA PRO A 64 -2.03 -10.60 11.22
C PRO A 64 -2.44 -9.48 12.20
N ARG A 65 -1.73 -8.34 12.25
CA ARG A 65 -1.99 -7.24 13.21
C ARG A 65 -2.37 -5.92 12.52
N PHE A 66 -3.10 -6.00 11.41
CA PHE A 66 -3.44 -4.85 10.56
C PHE A 66 -4.15 -3.70 11.29
N THR A 67 -4.93 -3.96 12.35
CA THR A 67 -5.61 -2.91 13.14
C THR A 67 -4.65 -1.97 13.89
N SER A 68 -3.42 -2.41 14.14
CA SER A 68 -2.33 -1.57 14.67
C SER A 68 -1.45 -0.92 13.58
N GLN A 69 -1.73 -1.22 12.31
CA GLN A 69 -0.92 -0.86 11.14
C GLN A 69 -1.61 0.17 10.23
N ILE A 70 -2.91 0.40 10.39
CA ILE A 70 -3.63 1.55 9.83
C ILE A 70 -3.50 2.72 10.82
N ASP A 71 -2.29 3.20 11.12
CA ASP A 71 -2.16 4.37 11.99
C ASP A 71 -2.22 5.66 11.13
N PRO A 72 -3.06 6.64 11.46
CA PRO A 72 -2.98 7.99 10.88
C PRO A 72 -1.65 8.71 11.17
N LYS A 73 -0.75 8.15 12.00
CA LYS A 73 0.46 8.80 12.49
C LYS A 73 1.73 7.93 12.54
N THR A 74 1.74 6.65 12.14
CA THR A 74 2.97 5.84 12.30
C THR A 74 4.02 6.12 11.23
N ASP A 75 4.89 7.06 11.55
CA ASP A 75 6.33 6.93 11.29
C ASP A 75 7.17 7.27 12.52
N LYS A 76 6.59 7.27 13.74
CA LYS A 76 7.29 7.61 14.99
C LYS A 76 7.42 6.49 16.03
N LYS A 77 7.05 5.24 15.73
CA LYS A 77 7.00 4.17 16.75
C LYS A 77 7.96 3.01 16.52
N GLN A 78 9.22 3.30 16.20
CA GLN A 78 10.29 2.32 16.46
C GLN A 78 11.49 2.85 17.25
N PHE A 79 11.53 4.14 17.56
CA PHE A 79 12.50 4.70 18.50
C PHE A 79 11.83 5.82 19.30
N GLN A 80 11.21 5.45 20.42
CA GLN A 80 11.14 6.27 21.64
C GLN A 80 10.20 5.58 22.64
N ILE A 81 10.84 4.87 23.56
CA ILE A 81 10.38 4.78 24.94
C ILE A 81 10.38 6.23 25.47
N GLU A 82 9.33 6.59 26.21
CA GLU A 82 9.09 7.86 26.94
C GLU A 82 8.08 8.87 26.32
N ASP A 83 6.96 8.95 27.05
CA ASP A 83 6.21 10.13 27.47
C ASP A 83 5.31 11.00 26.55
N GLU A 84 4.07 11.06 27.03
CA GLU A 84 3.13 12.18 27.14
C GLU A 84 2.55 12.89 25.89
N LYS A 85 1.23 12.71 25.75
CA LYS A 85 0.23 13.68 25.26
C LYS A 85 0.53 14.36 23.91
N LEU A 86 0.38 13.60 22.83
CA LEU A 86 0.20 14.16 21.48
C LEU A 86 -1.19 14.80 21.34
N ILE A 87 -1.33 16.07 21.73
CA ILE A 87 -2.50 16.89 21.39
C ILE A 87 -2.53 17.07 19.86
N ILE A 88 -3.51 16.45 19.21
CA ILE A 88 -3.75 16.59 17.76
C ILE A 88 -4.53 17.90 17.55
N PRO A 89 -4.06 18.86 16.74
CA PRO A 89 -4.85 20.02 16.38
C PRO A 89 -6.21 19.62 15.79
N ILE A 90 -7.29 20.26 16.20
CA ILE A 90 -8.67 19.95 15.77
C ILE A 90 -8.82 19.99 14.23
N GLN A 91 -8.12 20.90 13.57
CA GLN A 91 -8.11 21.03 12.11
C GLN A 91 -7.59 19.76 11.42
N ASN A 92 -6.58 19.10 12.02
CA ASN A 92 -6.03 17.86 11.50
C ASN A 92 -7.02 16.68 11.67
N ARG A 93 -7.92 16.74 12.66
CA ARG A 93 -8.96 15.71 12.85
C ARG A 93 -10.07 15.80 11.81
N LEU A 94 -10.55 17.00 11.48
CA LEU A 94 -11.60 17.17 10.46
C LEU A 94 -11.12 16.68 9.09
N THR A 95 -9.90 17.06 8.71
CA THR A 95 -9.27 16.58 7.47
C THR A 95 -9.07 15.07 7.50
N GLN A 96 -8.64 14.51 8.63
CA GLN A 96 -8.47 13.07 8.80
C GLN A 96 -9.80 12.32 8.63
N SER A 97 -10.88 12.77 9.26
CA SER A 97 -12.18 12.11 9.16
C SER A 97 -12.74 12.15 7.73
N GLN A 98 -12.53 13.24 6.98
CA GLN A 98 -12.91 13.29 5.57
C GLN A 98 -12.11 12.30 4.71
N ILE A 99 -10.79 12.25 4.88
CA ILE A 99 -9.93 11.32 4.13
C ILE A 99 -10.27 9.86 4.49
N ALA A 100 -10.52 9.58 5.77
CA ALA A 100 -10.93 8.26 6.22
C ALA A 100 -12.28 7.85 5.63
N PHE A 101 -13.25 8.77 5.57
CA PHE A 101 -14.55 8.54 4.95
C PHE A 101 -14.42 8.22 3.46
N ASP A 102 -13.68 9.03 2.71
CA ASP A 102 -13.45 8.82 1.29
C ASP A 102 -12.73 7.48 1.03
N CYS A 103 -11.71 7.17 1.83
CA CYS A 103 -10.98 5.90 1.75
C CYS A 103 -11.87 4.70 2.08
N ALA A 104 -12.75 4.82 3.08
CA ALA A 104 -13.69 3.75 3.45
C ALA A 104 -14.70 3.47 2.33
N ASN A 105 -15.24 4.51 1.69
CA ASN A 105 -16.13 4.34 0.54
C ASN A 105 -15.42 3.67 -0.63
N TRP A 106 -14.20 4.10 -0.94
CA TRP A 106 -13.39 3.48 -1.98
C TRP A 106 -13.06 2.00 -1.67
N ILE A 107 -12.68 1.67 -0.43
CA ILE A 107 -12.46 0.28 -0.02
C ILE A 107 -13.72 -0.55 -0.16
N LYS A 108 -14.87 0.00 0.24
CA LYS A 108 -16.15 -0.69 0.16
C LYS A 108 -16.48 -1.08 -1.28
N GLU A 109 -16.27 -0.17 -2.23
CA GLU A 109 -16.65 -0.34 -3.63
C GLU A 109 -15.62 -1.12 -4.47
N LYS A 110 -14.33 -0.91 -4.23
CA LYS A 110 -13.26 -1.34 -5.16
C LYS A 110 -12.30 -2.37 -4.59
N CYS A 111 -12.26 -2.54 -3.27
CA CYS A 111 -11.23 -3.34 -2.64
C CYS A 111 -11.75 -4.67 -2.10
N GLU A 112 -10.95 -5.70 -2.24
CA GLU A 112 -10.98 -6.91 -1.43
C GLU A 112 -9.73 -6.92 -0.56
N ILE A 113 -9.86 -7.31 0.71
CA ILE A 113 -8.75 -7.22 1.65
C ILE A 113 -8.64 -8.54 2.42
N LYS A 114 -7.47 -9.16 2.31
CA LYS A 114 -7.12 -10.34 3.11
C LYS A 114 -5.90 -10.07 3.98
N SER A 115 -5.71 -10.85 5.02
CA SER A 115 -4.53 -10.82 5.89
C SER A 115 -3.97 -12.22 6.09
N MET A 116 -2.65 -12.33 6.23
CA MET A 116 -1.99 -13.56 6.70
C MET A 116 -2.47 -13.92 8.11
N VAL A 117 -2.69 -15.20 8.38
CA VAL A 117 -3.08 -15.75 9.68
C VAL A 117 -1.85 -16.28 10.44
N LYS A 118 -1.79 -16.06 11.75
CA LYS A 118 -0.70 -16.60 12.60
C LYS A 118 -0.64 -18.13 12.52
N PRO A 119 0.56 -18.74 12.56
CA PRO A 119 1.87 -18.14 12.83
C PRO A 119 2.60 -17.62 11.59
N ASN A 120 1.95 -17.55 10.43
CA ASN A 120 2.59 -17.20 9.17
C ASN A 120 2.73 -15.68 9.00
N PHE A 121 3.78 -15.27 8.28
CA PHE A 121 4.07 -13.87 7.98
C PHE A 121 4.60 -13.76 6.55
N LEU A 122 4.24 -12.66 5.90
CA LEU A 122 4.73 -12.29 4.58
C LEU A 122 5.37 -10.90 4.70
N HIS A 123 6.70 -10.86 4.65
CA HIS A 123 7.46 -9.61 4.83
C HIS A 123 7.73 -8.84 3.52
N GLY A 124 7.63 -9.50 2.37
CA GLY A 124 7.78 -8.88 1.05
C GLY A 124 6.64 -7.91 0.73
N LYS A 125 6.96 -6.84 -0.01
CA LYS A 125 5.97 -5.90 -0.55
C LYS A 125 6.01 -6.00 -2.05
N MET A 126 4.85 -5.97 -2.67
CA MET A 126 4.75 -5.93 -4.11
C MET A 126 3.55 -5.11 -4.54
N TYR A 127 3.67 -4.48 -5.69
CA TYR A 127 2.61 -3.74 -6.34
C TYR A 127 2.54 -4.19 -7.79
N HIS A 128 1.53 -5.01 -8.11
CA HIS A 128 1.25 -5.45 -9.47
C HIS A 128 0.05 -4.70 -10.03
N ILE A 129 0.20 -4.16 -11.24
CA ILE A 129 -0.78 -3.31 -11.91
C ILE A 129 -1.02 -3.89 -13.30
N LYS A 130 -2.25 -4.33 -13.56
CA LYS A 130 -2.71 -4.77 -14.87
C LYS A 130 -3.66 -3.74 -15.44
N SER A 131 -3.23 -3.04 -16.48
CA SER A 131 -4.07 -2.06 -17.18
C SER A 131 -5.21 -2.74 -17.95
N ALA A 132 -6.25 -1.97 -18.28
CA ALA A 132 -7.43 -2.48 -19.00
C ALA A 132 -7.11 -3.07 -20.39
N ASN A 133 -6.00 -2.64 -21.02
CA ASN A 133 -5.55 -3.18 -22.31
C ASN A 133 -4.64 -4.41 -22.19
N GLY A 134 -4.40 -4.90 -20.97
CA GLY A 134 -3.60 -6.10 -20.70
C GLY A 134 -2.12 -5.85 -20.40
N ASN A 135 -1.61 -4.61 -20.49
CA ASN A 135 -0.23 -4.34 -20.11
C ASN A 135 -0.06 -4.47 -18.59
N GLU A 136 1.00 -5.17 -18.18
CA GLU A 136 1.30 -5.46 -16.77
C GLU A 136 2.60 -4.78 -16.34
N LYS A 137 2.58 -4.26 -15.11
CA LYS A 137 3.69 -3.55 -14.48
C LYS A 137 3.79 -3.98 -13.04
N ALA A 138 5.00 -4.26 -12.57
CA ALA A 138 5.20 -4.66 -11.20
C ALA A 138 6.49 -4.09 -10.61
N ILE A 139 6.45 -3.87 -9.31
CA ILE A 139 7.60 -3.51 -8.48
C ILE A 139 7.50 -4.27 -7.16
N LEU A 140 8.63 -4.74 -6.65
CA LEU A 140 8.71 -5.43 -5.37
C LEU A 140 9.91 -4.95 -4.55
N GLY A 141 9.81 -5.06 -3.23
CA GLY A 141 10.85 -4.61 -2.33
C GLY A 141 10.37 -4.42 -0.89
N SER A 142 10.86 -3.36 -0.25
CA SER A 142 10.63 -3.08 1.17
C SER A 142 9.54 -2.04 1.44
N SER A 143 9.13 -1.25 0.43
CA SER A 143 8.21 -0.14 0.58
C SER A 143 6.79 -0.54 0.95
N ASN A 144 6.34 -0.17 2.15
CA ASN A 144 4.92 -0.26 2.54
C ASN A 144 4.05 0.82 1.85
N PHE A 145 2.73 0.62 1.85
CA PHE A 145 1.75 1.57 1.30
C PHE A 145 1.48 2.70 2.31
N THR A 146 2.53 3.44 2.65
CA THR A 146 2.51 4.58 3.56
C THR A 146 3.12 5.80 2.86
N VAL A 147 2.89 7.00 3.39
CA VAL A 147 3.42 8.24 2.80
C VAL A 147 4.94 8.21 2.70
N ASN A 148 5.64 7.76 3.76
CA ASN A 148 7.09 7.60 3.74
C ASN A 148 7.55 6.41 2.91
N GLY A 149 6.84 5.28 2.98
CA GLY A 149 7.19 4.05 2.24
C GLY A 149 7.07 4.21 0.73
N LEU A 150 6.12 5.02 0.25
CA LEU A 150 5.93 5.33 -1.17
C LEU A 150 6.72 6.55 -1.65
N GLY A 151 7.42 7.26 -0.76
CA GLY A 151 8.24 8.40 -1.15
C GLY A 151 7.48 9.71 -1.36
N PHE A 152 6.29 9.87 -0.77
CA PHE A 152 5.47 11.09 -0.90
C PHE A 152 5.78 12.18 0.13
N SER A 153 6.52 11.86 1.20
CA SER A 153 6.90 12.86 2.21
C SER A 153 8.14 13.66 1.80
N ASN A 154 8.39 14.76 2.50
CA ASN A 154 9.61 15.56 2.33
C ASN A 154 10.88 14.83 2.78
N TYR A 155 10.74 13.84 3.65
CA TYR A 155 11.83 13.02 4.20
C TYR A 155 11.39 11.55 4.17
N PRO A 156 11.35 10.94 2.98
CA PRO A 156 10.85 9.58 2.83
C PRO A 156 11.84 8.55 3.38
N ASN A 157 11.34 7.33 3.63
CA ASN A 157 12.22 6.23 3.99
C ASN A 157 13.13 5.90 2.82
N ILE A 158 14.40 5.60 3.10
CA ILE A 158 15.26 4.94 2.13
C ILE A 158 14.83 3.48 2.08
N GLU A 159 14.30 3.08 0.94
CA GLU A 159 13.78 1.73 0.70
C GLU A 159 14.61 1.06 -0.40
N LEU A 160 14.50 -0.25 -0.56
CA LEU A 160 15.09 -0.95 -1.68
C LEU A 160 14.00 -1.70 -2.42
N ASN A 161 13.69 -1.22 -3.62
CA ASN A 161 12.71 -1.83 -4.51
C ASN A 161 13.29 -1.98 -5.90
N ILE A 162 12.79 -2.95 -6.65
CA ILE A 162 13.18 -3.20 -8.03
C ILE A 162 11.93 -3.38 -8.90
N GLU A 163 11.88 -2.63 -10.00
CA GLU A 163 10.90 -2.84 -11.05
C GLU A 163 11.15 -4.19 -11.73
N VAL A 164 10.08 -4.96 -11.89
CA VAL A 164 10.14 -6.24 -12.60
C VAL A 164 9.91 -5.95 -14.08
N ASP A 165 10.96 -6.12 -14.89
CA ASP A 165 10.98 -5.75 -16.31
C ASP A 165 10.61 -6.91 -17.27
N SER A 166 10.89 -8.15 -16.86
CA SER A 166 10.56 -9.39 -17.56
C SER A 166 9.07 -9.73 -17.47
N ASP A 167 8.46 -10.05 -18.62
CA ASP A 167 7.05 -10.52 -18.67
C ASP A 167 6.88 -11.83 -17.90
N ARG A 168 7.85 -12.76 -18.03
CA ARG A 168 7.85 -14.03 -17.30
C ARG A 168 7.81 -13.78 -15.79
N ASP A 169 8.66 -12.87 -15.31
CA ASP A 169 8.81 -12.64 -13.86
C ASP A 169 7.62 -11.86 -13.29
N ARG A 170 6.98 -10.99 -14.09
CA ARG A 170 5.71 -10.36 -13.71
C ARG A 170 4.60 -11.38 -13.57
N ALA A 171 4.47 -12.29 -14.54
CA ALA A 171 3.47 -13.35 -14.51
C ALA A 171 3.70 -14.30 -13.32
N ASP A 172 4.95 -14.69 -13.06
CA ASP A 172 5.31 -15.55 -11.92
C ASP A 172 4.98 -14.87 -10.58
N LEU A 173 5.28 -13.57 -10.46
CA LEU A 173 4.94 -12.78 -9.28
C LEU A 173 3.42 -12.69 -9.05
N LEU A 174 2.63 -12.52 -10.12
CA LEU A 174 1.17 -12.52 -10.02
C LEU A 174 0.62 -13.91 -9.65
N ASN A 175 1.16 -14.98 -10.23
CA ASN A 175 0.77 -16.35 -9.88
C ASN A 175 1.04 -16.64 -8.40
N TRP A 176 2.22 -16.27 -7.90
CA TRP A 176 2.55 -16.39 -6.48
C TRP A 176 1.56 -15.62 -5.58
N PHE A 177 1.17 -14.40 -5.99
CA PHE A 177 0.14 -13.66 -5.28
C PHE A 177 -1.20 -14.41 -5.28
N ASP A 178 -1.61 -14.95 -6.44
CA ASP A 178 -2.88 -15.65 -6.61
C ASP A 178 -2.93 -16.98 -5.83
N GLU A 179 -1.82 -17.69 -5.71
CA GLU A 179 -1.68 -18.88 -4.86
C GLU A 179 -1.96 -18.55 -3.39
N LEU A 180 -1.35 -17.49 -2.86
CA LEU A 180 -1.58 -17.05 -1.49
C LEU A 180 -3.00 -16.48 -1.30
N TRP A 181 -3.48 -15.70 -2.26
CA TRP A 181 -4.77 -15.05 -2.20
C TRP A 181 -5.92 -16.05 -2.20
N ASN A 182 -5.81 -17.12 -2.97
CA ASN A 182 -6.86 -18.13 -3.14
C ASN A 182 -6.68 -19.34 -2.21
N ASP A 183 -5.71 -19.33 -1.31
CA ASP A 183 -5.54 -20.38 -0.30
C ASP A 183 -6.81 -20.51 0.57
N ASP A 184 -7.30 -21.74 0.68
CA ASP A 184 -8.49 -22.14 1.44
C ASP A 184 -8.14 -22.96 2.69
N THR A 185 -6.85 -23.11 3.00
CA THR A 185 -6.35 -23.86 4.16
C THR A 185 -6.41 -23.06 5.46
N GLY A 186 -6.70 -21.77 5.36
CA GLY A 186 -6.67 -20.81 6.47
C GLY A 186 -5.35 -20.05 6.57
N LEU A 187 -4.52 -20.05 5.52
CA LEU A 187 -3.31 -19.23 5.45
C LEU A 187 -3.63 -17.72 5.46
N VAL A 188 -4.74 -17.37 4.82
CA VAL A 188 -5.25 -15.99 4.71
C VAL A 188 -6.71 -15.92 5.15
N GLU A 189 -7.12 -14.78 5.68
CA GLU A 189 -8.50 -14.50 6.07
C GLU A 189 -8.98 -13.16 5.49
N ASP A 190 -10.28 -13.05 5.17
CA ASP A 190 -10.88 -11.78 4.77
C ASP A 190 -10.98 -10.84 5.98
N VAL A 191 -10.47 -9.63 5.84
CA VAL A 191 -10.44 -8.61 6.90
C VAL A 191 -11.06 -7.28 6.47
N LYS A 192 -11.77 -7.24 5.34
CA LYS A 192 -12.33 -5.99 4.78
C LYS A 192 -13.25 -5.28 5.76
N ASP A 193 -14.15 -6.01 6.41
CA ASP A 193 -15.10 -5.44 7.37
C ASP A 193 -14.40 -4.88 8.61
N GLU A 194 -13.34 -5.53 9.06
CA GLU A 194 -12.53 -5.05 10.18
C GLU A 194 -11.78 -3.76 9.85
N VAL A 195 -11.26 -3.65 8.61
CA VAL A 195 -10.65 -2.43 8.09
C VAL A 195 -11.66 -1.29 8.03
N LEU A 196 -12.85 -1.53 7.47
CA LEU A 196 -13.92 -0.53 7.39
C LEU A 196 -14.37 -0.06 8.79
N LYS A 197 -14.50 -0.99 9.74
CA LYS A 197 -14.83 -0.70 11.14
C LYS A 197 -13.73 0.10 11.85
N TYR A 198 -12.47 -0.07 11.45
CA TYR A 198 -11.38 0.75 11.96
C TYR A 198 -11.46 2.17 11.40
N LEU A 199 -11.63 2.31 10.08
CA LEU A 199 -11.71 3.61 9.40
C LEU A 199 -12.88 4.46 9.89
N SER A 200 -14.02 3.85 10.26
CA SER A 200 -15.17 4.58 10.80
C SER A 200 -14.92 5.23 12.18
N LYS A 201 -13.79 4.93 12.83
CA LYS A 201 -13.41 5.50 14.14
C LYS A 201 -12.38 6.64 14.01
N LEU A 202 -11.83 6.87 12.82
CA LEU A 202 -10.87 7.93 12.52
C LEU A 202 -11.57 9.26 12.24
#